data_AF-A0A392SH44-F1
#
_entry.id   AF-A0A392SH44-F1
#
_cell.length_a   1.000
_cell.length_b   1.000
_cell.length_c   1.000
_cell.angle_alpha   90.00
_cell.angle_beta   90.00
_cell.angle_gamma   90.00
#
_symmetry.space_group_name_H-M   'P 1'
#
loop_
_entity.id
_entity.type
_entity.pdbx_description
1 polymer ?
#
loop_
_entity_poly.entity_id
_entity_poly.type
_entity_poly.pdbx_seq_one_letter_code
_entity_poly.pdbx_strand_id
1 'polypeptide(L)' 'MCLDLYVEHGTTMAGLKALGYEFDNDEFHAYVHGRLPYEKLKQDLVLRNLLLSMPQ' A
#
# COMPACT_ATOMS: atom_id res chain seq x y z
N MET A 1 -6.38 10.22 13.05
CA MET A 1 -6.65 8.77 13.02
C MET A 1 -5.69 8.03 12.08
N CYS A 2 -5.77 8.14 10.75
CA CYS A 2 -4.89 7.33 9.87
C CYS A 2 -3.40 7.66 10.00
N LEU A 3 -3.06 8.94 10.15
CA LEU A 3 -1.68 9.40 10.34
C LEU A 3 -1.12 8.91 11.68
N ASP A 4 -1.90 9.06 12.76
CA ASP A 4 -1.49 8.63 14.10
C ASP A 4 -1.24 7.11 14.14
N LEU A 5 -2.16 6.32 13.57
CA LEU A 5 -1.99 4.87 13.46
C LEU A 5 -0.79 4.47 12.60
N TYR A 6 -0.51 5.21 11.52
CA TYR A 6 0.67 4.97 10.70
C TYR A 6 1.96 5.28 11.47
N VAL A 7 2.00 6.39 12.18
CA VAL A 7 3.18 6.81 12.97
C VAL A 7 3.45 5.82 14.11
N GLU A 8 2.43 5.33 14.78
CA GLU A 8 2.58 4.42 15.93
C GLU A 8 2.79 2.95 15.54
N HIS A 9 2.16 2.49 14.46
CA HIS A 9 2.12 1.07 14.09
C HIS A 9 2.77 0.73 12.74
N GLY A 10 3.37 1.71 12.06
CA GLY A 10 4.06 1.55 10.78
C GLY A 10 3.12 1.43 9.56
N THR A 11 1.87 1.00 9.76
CA THR A 11 0.81 1.08 8.75
C THR A 11 -0.53 1.37 9.41
N THR A 12 -1.43 2.05 8.71
CA THR A 12 -2.79 2.29 9.23
C THR A 12 -3.54 0.97 9.47
N MET A 13 -3.34 -0.06 8.65
CA MET A 13 -3.98 -1.38 8.84
C MET A 13 -3.50 -2.09 10.10
N ALA A 14 -2.20 -2.07 10.39
CA ALA A 14 -1.67 -2.64 11.63
C ALA A 14 -2.28 -1.95 12.86
N GLY A 15 -2.42 -0.63 12.82
CA GLY A 15 -3.10 0.12 13.87
C GLY A 15 -4.58 -0.22 14.02
N LEU A 16 -5.31 -0.43 12.91
CA LEU A 16 -6.69 -0.89 12.97
C LEU A 16 -6.80 -2.29 13.60
N LYS A 17 -5.92 -3.24 13.26
CA LYS A 17 -5.88 -4.54 13.94
C LYS A 17 -5.56 -4.40 15.43
N ALA A 18 -4.62 -3.53 15.80
CA ALA A 18 -4.28 -3.27 17.20
C ALA A 18 -5.46 -2.68 18.01
N LEU A 19 -6.35 -1.92 17.35
CA LEU A 19 -7.59 -1.40 17.94
C LEU A 19 -8.73 -2.44 18.00
N GLY A 20 -8.52 -3.66 17.52
CA GLY A 20 -9.52 -4.74 17.55
C GLY A 20 -10.46 -4.78 16.34
N TYR A 21 -10.10 -4.13 15.22
CA TYR A 21 -10.82 -4.31 13.97
C TYR A 21 -10.43 -5.65 13.32
N GLU A 22 -11.43 -6.48 13.05
CA GLU A 22 -11.26 -7.77 12.40
C GLU A 22 -11.48 -7.63 10.89
N PHE A 23 -10.43 -7.87 10.12
CA PHE A 23 -10.48 -7.96 8.66
C PHE A 23 -9.34 -8.83 8.12
N ASP A 24 -9.61 -9.45 6.98
CA ASP A 24 -8.60 -10.18 6.23
C ASP A 24 -7.77 -9.21 5.37
N ASN A 25 -6.44 -9.37 5.41
CA ASN A 25 -5.53 -8.48 4.70
C ASN A 25 -5.60 -8.68 3.19
N ASP A 26 -5.77 -9.93 2.74
CA ASP A 26 -5.80 -10.26 1.32
C ASP A 26 -7.12 -9.84 0.69
N GLU A 27 -8.23 -10.00 1.41
CA GLU A 27 -9.55 -9.47 1.02
C GLU A 27 -9.52 -7.94 0.91
N PHE A 28 -8.95 -7.24 1.90
CA PHE A 28 -8.80 -5.78 1.85
C PHE A 28 -7.97 -5.34 0.65
N HIS A 29 -6.81 -5.99 0.42
CA HIS A 29 -5.97 -5.68 -0.73
C HIS A 29 -6.69 -5.96 -2.05
N ALA A 30 -7.36 -7.10 -2.19
CA ALA A 30 -8.15 -7.41 -3.38
C ALA A 30 -9.26 -6.38 -3.63
N TYR A 31 -9.95 -5.95 -2.57
CA TYR A 31 -10.98 -4.92 -2.63
C TYR A 31 -10.43 -3.59 -3.15
N VAL A 32 -9.31 -3.12 -2.59
CA VAL A 32 -8.68 -1.85 -2.97
C VAL A 32 -8.10 -1.93 -4.37
N HIS A 33 -7.27 -2.93 -4.65
CA HIS A 33 -6.58 -3.09 -5.93
C HIS A 33 -7.54 -3.40 -7.09
N GLY A 34 -8.68 -4.03 -6.83
CA GLY A 34 -9.73 -4.24 -7.82
C GLY A 34 -10.50 -2.97 -8.24
N ARG A 35 -10.33 -1.86 -7.52
CA ARG A 35 -11.03 -0.58 -7.77
C ARG A 35 -10.11 0.57 -8.16
N LEU A 36 -8.81 0.44 -7.90
CA LEU A 36 -7.84 1.45 -8.30
C LEU A 36 -7.74 1.48 -9.83
N PRO A 37 -7.79 2.67 -10.46
CA PRO A 37 -7.73 2.80 -11.91
C PRO A 37 -6.30 2.65 -12.42
N TYR A 38 -5.76 1.43 -12.31
CA TYR A 38 -4.40 1.09 -12.72
C TYR A 38 -4.11 1.40 -14.18
N GLU A 39 -5.13 1.35 -15.04
CA GLU A 39 -5.05 1.71 -16.45
C GLU A 39 -4.65 3.18 -16.69
N LYS A 40 -4.86 4.06 -15.71
CA LYS A 40 -4.44 5.47 -15.79
C LYS A 40 -2.98 5.67 -15.42
N LEU A 41 -2.35 4.70 -14.77
CA LEU A 41 -0.94 4.77 -14.42
C LEU A 41 -0.09 4.57 -15.67
N LYS A 42 0.78 5.54 -15.94
CA LYS A 42 1.78 5.43 -17.01
C LYS A 42 3.09 4.98 -16.41
N GLN A 43 3.82 4.15 -17.15
CA GLN A 43 5.18 3.80 -16.79
C GLN A 43 6.05 5.06 -16.81
N ASP A 44 6.71 5.34 -15.70
CA ASP A 44 7.73 6.38 -15.64
C ASP A 44 9.06 5.78 -16.10
N LEU A 45 9.56 6.25 -17.24
CA LEU A 45 10.80 5.77 -17.83
C LEU A 45 12.03 6.11 -16.96
N VAL A 46 12.00 7.23 -16.24
CA VAL A 46 13.09 7.63 -15.33
C VAL A 46 13.11 6.68 -14.14
N LEU A 47 11.94 6.43 -13.53
CA LEU A 47 11.82 5.49 -12.42
C LEU A 47 12.23 4.08 -12.84
N ARG A 48 11.81 3.62 -14.02
CA ARG A 48 12.20 2.31 -14.56
C ARG A 48 13.72 2.19 -14.69
N ASN A 49 14.36 3.19 -15.27
CA ASN A 49 15.82 3.17 -15.45
C ASN A 49 16.56 3.22 -14.12
N LEU A 50 16.05 4.00 -13.15
CA LEU A 50 16.61 4.03 -11.80
C LEU A 50 16.55 2.66 -11.13
N LEU A 51 15.40 1.99 -11.17
CA LEU A 51 15.24 0.64 -10.60
C LEU A 51 16.16 -0.38 -11.28
N LEU A 52 16.33 -0.30 -12.60
CA LEU A 52 17.25 -1.18 -13.34
C LEU A 52 18.74 -0.92 -13.03
N SER A 53 19.08 0.27 -12.53
CA SER A 53 20.46 0.60 -12.14
C SER A 53 20.83 0.12 -10.73
N MET A 54 19.86 -0.36 -9.95
CA MET A 54 20.12 -0.86 -8.60
C MET A 54 20.79 -2.23 -8.63
N PRO A 55 21.82 -2.46 -7.80
CA PRO A 55 22.42 -3.78 -7.65
C PRO A 55 21.39 -4.81 -7.17
N GLN A 56 21.50 -6.03 -7.70
CA GLN A 56 20.65 -7.18 -7.34
C GLN A 56 21.14 -7.84 -6.06
#